data_AF-A0A3M2DRU0-F1
#
_entry.id   AF-A0A3M2DRU0-F1
#
_cell.length_a   1.000
_cell.length_b   1.000
_cell.length_c   1.000
_cell.angle_alpha   90.00
_cell.angle_beta   90.00
_cell.angle_gamma   90.00
#
_symmetry.space_group_name_H-M   'P 1'
#
loop_
_entity.id
_entity.type
_entity.pdbx_description
1 polymer ?
#
loop_
_entity_poly.entity_id
_entity_poly.type
_entity_poly.pdbx_seq_one_letter_code
_entity_poly.pdbx_strand_id
1 'polypeptide(L)'
;MTWLALGGYLRVPGFARRRNLVLPLLTGIAYAVANLLIVSPVDPGAFYHVRYLLPSVPLLVVACVVGIVLLAASRPRWLARTLAGTFVAVGLAGAVILYPHESRRLHNDTRNINELQRTIGLWMAAHIPEDAWIATYDAGAVRYFSDRRTLDLVGLNTPDLRWKGAKWSKERPVVAVALMPALSWPVRPGVTRVLASFWTPRYTVTSNPRMGLQIVLGCVGTDSSPQRLDLEGIVRVSLFCMPWRPDRSM
;
A
#
# COMPACT_ATOMS: atom_id res chain seq x y z
N MET A 1 -29.41 9.04 19.83
CA MET A 1 -29.74 10.47 20.00
C MET A 1 -29.19 11.01 21.33
N THR A 2 -27.87 10.93 21.59
CA THR A 2 -27.30 11.39 22.89
C THR A 2 -25.81 11.76 22.79
N TRP A 3 -25.39 12.40 21.70
CA TRP A 3 -24.03 12.99 21.59
C TRP A 3 -24.01 14.49 21.27
N LEU A 4 -25.19 15.14 21.15
CA LEU A 4 -25.29 16.57 20.80
C LEU A 4 -25.45 17.51 22.02
N ALA A 5 -25.49 17.00 23.24
CA ALA A 5 -25.91 17.78 24.42
C ALA A 5 -24.77 18.39 25.27
N LEU A 6 -23.51 18.37 24.83
CA LEU A 6 -22.37 18.95 25.58
C LEU A 6 -21.74 20.18 24.91
N GLY A 7 -22.32 20.69 23.82
CA GLY A 7 -21.80 21.86 23.09
C GLY A 7 -22.44 23.21 23.46
N GLY A 8 -23.43 23.20 24.34
CA GLY A 8 -24.14 24.39 24.82
C GLY A 8 -23.53 24.90 26.11
N TYR A 9 -23.43 26.23 26.26
CA TYR A 9 -22.82 26.96 27.37
C TYR A 9 -21.29 27.09 27.31
N LEU A 10 -20.86 27.99 26.41
CA LEU A 10 -19.92 29.09 26.68
C LEU A 10 -19.68 29.81 25.34
N ARG A 11 -20.68 30.59 24.88
CA ARG A 11 -20.48 31.54 23.78
C ARG A 11 -19.76 32.77 24.33
N VAL A 12 -18.49 32.60 24.69
CA VAL A 12 -17.58 33.74 24.82
C VAL A 12 -17.26 34.22 23.40
N PRO A 13 -17.53 35.48 23.04
CA PRO A 13 -17.15 36.02 21.74
C PRO A 13 -15.62 35.97 21.62
N GLY A 14 -15.12 34.95 20.90
CA GLY A 14 -13.70 34.58 20.84
C GLY A 14 -13.44 33.09 21.06
N PHE A 15 -14.25 32.40 21.87
CA PHE A 15 -14.12 30.96 22.13
C PHE A 15 -14.56 30.13 20.92
N ALA A 16 -15.68 30.46 20.28
CA ALA A 16 -16.09 29.83 19.02
C ALA A 16 -15.04 30.06 17.90
N ARG A 17 -14.41 31.23 17.90
CA ARG A 17 -13.38 31.64 16.94
C ARG A 17 -12.09 30.81 17.12
N ARG A 18 -11.62 30.65 18.37
CA ARG A 18 -10.48 29.79 18.71
C ARG A 18 -10.77 28.31 18.49
N ARG A 19 -11.97 27.83 18.84
CA ARG A 19 -12.38 26.44 18.64
C ARG A 19 -12.32 26.00 17.17
N ASN A 20 -12.76 26.85 16.24
CA ASN A 20 -12.75 26.55 14.81
C ASN A 20 -11.33 26.38 14.23
N LEU A 21 -10.31 26.97 14.86
CA LEU A 21 -8.90 26.79 14.50
C LEU A 21 -8.28 25.59 15.24
N VAL A 22 -8.48 25.56 16.56
CA VAL A 22 -7.83 24.61 17.46
C VAL A 22 -8.27 23.18 17.17
N LEU A 23 -9.55 22.94 16.87
CA LEU A 23 -10.07 21.60 16.60
C LEU A 23 -9.40 20.94 15.38
N PRO A 24 -9.48 21.50 14.15
CA PRO A 24 -8.86 20.85 12.99
C PRO A 24 -7.34 20.76 13.11
N LEU A 25 -6.68 21.75 13.73
CA LEU A 25 -5.24 21.74 13.94
C LEU A 25 -4.81 20.60 14.88
N LEU A 26 -5.40 20.54 16.08
CA LEU A 26 -5.07 19.52 17.06
C LEU A 26 -5.45 18.13 16.56
N THR A 27 -6.62 17.96 15.93
CA THR A 27 -7.01 16.67 15.35
C THR A 27 -6.06 16.24 14.24
N GLY A 28 -5.69 17.16 13.33
CA GLY A 28 -4.75 16.88 12.24
C GLY A 28 -3.36 16.48 12.76
N ILE A 29 -2.81 17.26 13.70
CA ILE A 29 -1.50 16.97 14.33
C ILE A 29 -1.56 15.67 15.12
N ALA A 30 -2.57 15.50 15.99
CA ALA A 30 -2.69 14.30 16.81
C ALA A 30 -2.83 13.04 15.94
N TYR A 31 -3.60 13.12 14.86
CA TYR A 31 -3.74 12.01 13.92
C TYR A 31 -2.43 11.71 13.18
N ALA A 32 -1.71 12.72 12.72
CA ALA A 32 -0.41 12.55 12.07
C ALA A 32 0.61 11.93 13.03
N VAL A 33 0.73 12.46 14.25
CA VAL A 33 1.64 11.93 15.28
C VAL A 33 1.26 10.51 15.67
N ALA A 34 -0.01 10.22 15.91
CA ALA A 34 -0.47 8.87 16.23
C ALA A 34 -0.10 7.87 15.12
N ASN A 35 -0.29 8.24 13.85
CA ASN A 35 0.13 7.39 12.73
C ASN A 35 1.65 7.20 12.71
N LEU A 36 2.44 8.27 12.83
CA LEU A 36 3.90 8.18 12.83
C LEU A 36 4.45 7.33 14.00
N LEU A 37 3.76 7.29 15.14
CA LEU A 37 4.13 6.43 16.28
C LEU A 37 3.78 4.95 16.06
N ILE A 38 2.76 4.66 15.25
CA ILE A 38 2.28 3.29 14.99
C ILE A 38 2.98 2.67 13.76
N VAL A 39 3.33 3.48 12.77
CA VAL A 39 3.98 3.01 11.55
C VAL A 39 5.43 2.63 11.85
N SER A 40 5.70 1.32 11.82
CA SER A 40 7.06 0.80 11.91
C SER A 40 7.93 1.40 10.79
N PRO A 41 9.15 1.89 11.08
CA PRO A 41 10.02 2.52 10.09
C PRO A 41 10.73 1.50 9.16
N VAL A 42 10.27 0.26 9.10
CA VAL A 42 10.87 -0.80 8.28
C VAL A 42 10.34 -0.71 6.86
N ASP A 43 11.12 -0.15 5.94
CA ASP A 43 10.88 -0.25 4.50
C ASP A 43 11.18 -1.68 4.00
N PRO A 44 10.36 -2.31 3.14
CA PRO A 44 9.13 -1.87 2.45
C PRO A 44 7.81 -1.92 3.24
N GLY A 45 7.78 -2.48 4.46
CA GLY A 45 6.53 -2.59 5.23
C GLY A 45 5.88 -1.23 5.49
N ALA A 46 6.70 -0.23 5.85
CA ALA A 46 6.30 1.14 6.12
C ALA A 46 5.59 1.80 4.92
N PHE A 47 6.01 1.49 3.68
CA PHE A 47 5.47 2.07 2.46
C PHE A 47 3.94 1.92 2.37
N TYR A 48 3.40 0.74 2.71
CA TYR A 48 1.96 0.51 2.63
C TYR A 48 1.15 1.30 3.67
N HIS A 49 1.82 1.85 4.69
CA HIS A 49 1.19 2.59 5.77
C HIS A 49 1.31 4.10 5.63
N VAL A 50 2.25 4.65 4.85
CA VAL A 50 2.42 6.11 4.72
C VAL A 50 1.16 6.80 4.16
N ARG A 51 0.36 6.10 3.36
CA ARG A 51 -0.94 6.60 2.87
C ARG A 51 -1.93 6.95 4.00
N TYR A 52 -1.78 6.35 5.19
CA TYR A 52 -2.62 6.67 6.33
C TYR A 52 -2.27 8.02 6.97
N LEU A 53 -1.24 8.72 6.49
CA LEU A 53 -0.99 10.13 6.82
C LEU A 53 -1.91 11.07 6.04
N LEU A 54 -2.44 10.67 4.88
CA LEU A 54 -3.25 11.54 4.00
C LEU A 54 -4.46 12.19 4.71
N PRO A 55 -5.20 11.51 5.61
CA PRO A 55 -6.31 12.14 6.32
C PRO A 55 -5.92 13.33 7.21
N SER A 56 -4.65 13.47 7.62
CA SER A 56 -4.19 14.65 8.35
C SER A 56 -4.13 15.91 7.47
N VAL A 57 -3.85 15.75 6.17
CA VAL A 57 -3.63 16.85 5.23
C VAL A 57 -4.83 17.80 5.15
N PRO A 58 -6.07 17.35 4.87
CA PRO A 58 -7.21 18.26 4.77
C PRO A 58 -7.49 19.00 6.10
N LEU A 59 -7.27 18.36 7.25
CA LEU A 59 -7.44 18.99 8.56
C LEU A 59 -6.43 20.13 8.79
N LEU A 60 -5.17 19.89 8.44
CA LEU A 60 -4.12 20.90 8.54
C LEU A 60 -4.34 22.05 7.54
N VAL A 61 -4.78 21.76 6.31
CA VAL A 61 -5.13 22.78 5.32
C VAL A 61 -6.30 23.65 5.82
N VAL A 62 -7.36 23.04 6.35
CA VAL A 62 -8.49 23.77 6.94
C VAL A 62 -8.01 24.65 8.10
N ALA A 63 -7.17 24.11 8.99
CA ALA A 63 -6.60 24.88 10.09
C ALA A 63 -5.80 26.10 9.59
N CYS A 64 -4.97 25.94 8.55
CA CYS A 64 -4.23 27.03 7.93
C CYS A 64 -5.16 28.10 7.35
N VAL A 65 -6.18 27.70 6.58
CA VAL A 65 -7.15 28.62 5.97
C VAL A 65 -7.93 29.38 7.03
N VAL A 66 -8.45 28.68 8.05
CA VAL A 66 -9.14 29.32 9.19
C VAL A 66 -8.18 30.28 9.89
N GLY A 67 -6.95 29.86 10.19
CA GLY A 67 -5.94 30.70 10.82
C GLY A 67 -5.70 32.01 10.05
N ILE A 68 -5.56 31.94 8.73
CA ILE A 68 -5.40 33.10 7.85
C ILE A 68 -6.64 34.00 7.90
N VAL A 69 -7.85 33.45 7.79
CA VAL A 69 -9.10 34.23 7.86
C VAL A 69 -9.23 34.93 9.21
N LEU A 70 -8.93 34.22 10.30
CA LEU A 70 -9.01 34.76 11.65
C LEU A 70 -8.01 35.91 11.86
N LEU A 71 -6.78 35.73 11.37
CA LEU A 71 -5.73 36.74 11.38
C LEU A 71 -6.07 37.93 10.50
N ALA A 72 -6.60 37.70 9.30
CA ALA A 72 -6.95 38.73 8.34
C ALA A 72 -8.10 39.63 8.83
N ALA A 73 -9.07 39.10 9.58
CA ALA A 73 -10.24 39.89 9.97
C ALA A 73 -9.94 40.99 11.01
N SER A 74 -8.78 40.97 11.67
CA SER A 74 -8.34 42.04 12.59
C SER A 74 -7.23 42.92 11.99
N ARG A 75 -7.03 42.86 10.67
CA ARG A 75 -5.94 43.55 9.95
C ARG A 75 -6.51 44.46 8.86
N PRO A 76 -5.77 45.50 8.43
CA PRO A 76 -6.20 46.34 7.32
C PRO A 76 -6.32 45.52 6.03
N ARG A 77 -7.23 45.94 5.14
CA ARG A 77 -7.60 45.20 3.90
C ARG A 77 -6.41 44.82 3.03
N TRP A 78 -5.40 45.67 2.94
CA TRP A 78 -4.19 45.39 2.16
C TRP A 78 -3.44 44.18 2.73
N LEU A 79 -3.22 44.14 4.05
CA LEU A 79 -2.50 43.05 4.71
C LEU A 79 -3.29 41.73 4.66
N ALA A 80 -4.61 41.80 4.83
CA ALA A 80 -5.49 40.65 4.64
C ALA A 80 -5.37 40.04 3.23
N ARG A 81 -5.36 40.89 2.19
CA ARG A 81 -5.15 40.46 0.80
C ARG A 81 -3.76 39.89 0.58
N THR A 82 -2.74 40.51 1.16
CA THR A 82 -1.36 40.00 1.08
C THR A 82 -1.26 38.62 1.72
N LEU A 83 -1.81 38.39 2.91
CA LEU A 83 -1.76 37.07 3.58
C LEU A 83 -2.45 35.97 2.75
N ALA A 84 -3.65 36.25 2.24
CA ALA A 84 -4.38 35.32 1.39
C ALA A 84 -3.63 35.07 0.06
N GLY A 85 -3.14 36.14 -0.57
CA GLY A 85 -2.36 36.07 -1.80
C GLY A 85 -1.07 35.28 -1.63
N THR A 86 -0.33 35.50 -0.54
CA THR A 86 0.89 34.74 -0.21
C THR A 86 0.57 33.27 0.02
N PHE A 87 -0.49 32.93 0.76
CA PHE A 87 -0.85 31.53 0.98
C PHE A 87 -1.17 30.80 -0.34
N VAL A 88 -1.97 31.43 -1.21
CA VAL A 88 -2.27 30.88 -2.54
C VAL A 88 -0.99 30.80 -3.39
N ALA A 89 -0.17 31.85 -3.40
CA ALA A 89 1.08 31.88 -4.16
C ALA A 89 2.06 30.80 -3.71
N VAL A 90 2.20 30.57 -2.40
CA VAL A 90 3.04 29.49 -1.84
C VAL A 90 2.49 28.12 -2.23
N GLY A 91 1.16 27.91 -2.15
CA GLY A 91 0.53 26.67 -2.58
C GLY A 91 0.76 26.37 -4.07
N LEU A 92 0.57 27.37 -4.93
CA LEU A 92 0.79 27.27 -6.37
C LEU A 92 2.28 27.08 -6.70
N ALA A 93 3.17 27.84 -6.06
CA ALA A 93 4.61 27.69 -6.23
C ALA A 93 5.06 26.29 -5.81
N GLY A 94 4.58 25.78 -4.68
CA GLY A 94 4.83 24.41 -4.24
C GLY A 94 4.36 23.38 -5.28
N ALA A 95 3.15 23.53 -5.81
CA ALA A 95 2.64 22.65 -6.87
C ALA A 95 3.51 22.70 -8.14
N VAL A 96 3.89 23.89 -8.62
CA VAL A 96 4.73 24.07 -9.82
C VAL A 96 6.14 23.50 -9.60
N ILE A 97 6.74 23.72 -8.44
CA ILE A 97 8.09 23.24 -8.11
C ILE A 97 8.10 21.70 -8.00
N LEU A 98 7.09 21.11 -7.38
CA LEU A 98 7.02 19.66 -7.16
C LEU A 98 6.52 18.89 -8.38
N TYR A 99 5.72 19.51 -9.26
CA TYR A 99 5.08 18.83 -10.39
C TYR A 99 6.04 18.03 -11.29
N PRO A 100 7.20 18.55 -11.73
CA PRO A 100 8.11 17.77 -12.58
C PRO A 100 8.66 16.52 -11.87
N HIS A 101 8.93 16.63 -10.57
CA HIS A 101 9.42 15.51 -9.77
C HIS A 101 8.34 14.44 -9.58
N GLU A 102 7.15 14.84 -9.14
CA GLU A 102 6.02 13.91 -8.91
C GLU A 102 5.53 13.26 -10.21
N SER A 103 5.50 14.01 -11.33
CA SER A 103 5.18 13.47 -12.65
C SER A 103 6.16 12.38 -13.09
N ARG A 104 7.48 12.65 -12.96
CA ARG A 104 8.52 11.66 -13.28
C ARG A 104 8.42 10.42 -12.40
N ARG A 105 8.14 10.61 -11.12
CA ARG A 105 7.95 9.53 -10.16
C ARG A 105 6.74 8.67 -10.51
N LEU A 106 5.59 9.29 -10.78
CA LEU A 106 4.37 8.60 -11.22
C LEU A 106 4.59 7.79 -12.50
N HIS A 107 5.30 8.38 -13.48
CA HIS A 107 5.66 7.68 -14.71
C HIS A 107 6.54 6.45 -14.43
N ASN A 108 7.53 6.60 -13.56
CA ASN A 108 8.41 5.49 -13.19
C ASN A 108 7.70 4.40 -12.37
N ASP A 109 6.82 4.77 -11.45
CA ASP A 109 6.03 3.83 -10.66
C ASP A 109 5.07 3.03 -11.58
N THR A 110 4.45 3.69 -12.56
CA THR A 110 3.64 3.04 -13.60
C THR A 110 4.48 2.08 -14.44
N ARG A 111 5.68 2.50 -14.82
CA ARG A 111 6.64 1.64 -15.53
C ARG A 111 7.03 0.42 -14.69
N ASN A 112 7.31 0.57 -13.41
CA ASN A 112 7.63 -0.55 -12.51
C ASN A 112 6.48 -1.56 -12.46
N ILE A 113 5.22 -1.09 -12.38
CA ILE A 113 4.04 -1.96 -12.41
C ILE A 113 3.94 -2.75 -13.73
N ASN A 114 4.22 -2.06 -14.84
CA ASN A 114 4.19 -2.69 -16.16
C ASN A 114 5.31 -3.72 -16.36
N GLU A 115 6.53 -3.42 -15.91
CA GLU A 115 7.69 -4.30 -16.07
C GLU A 115 7.64 -5.52 -15.14
N LEU A 116 7.07 -5.38 -13.93
CA LEU A 116 6.98 -6.45 -12.94
C LEU A 116 5.59 -7.10 -12.93
N GLN A 117 4.62 -6.52 -12.24
CA GLN A 117 3.35 -7.18 -11.90
C GLN A 117 2.52 -7.52 -13.14
N ARG A 118 2.46 -6.63 -14.14
CA ARG A 118 1.79 -6.91 -15.42
C ARG A 118 2.50 -8.03 -16.18
N THR A 119 3.82 -7.95 -16.34
CA THR A 119 4.60 -8.98 -17.04
C THR A 119 4.47 -10.34 -16.35
N ILE A 120 4.53 -10.39 -15.02
CA ILE A 120 4.32 -11.60 -14.23
C ILE A 120 2.92 -12.17 -14.47
N GLY A 121 1.89 -11.31 -14.41
CA GLY A 121 0.51 -11.72 -14.67
C GLY A 121 0.35 -12.34 -16.07
N LEU A 122 0.84 -11.67 -17.11
CA LEU A 122 0.80 -12.17 -18.49
C LEU A 122 1.61 -13.47 -18.65
N TRP A 123 2.77 -13.57 -18.01
CA TRP A 123 3.56 -14.79 -18.02
C TRP A 123 2.80 -15.94 -17.35
N MET A 124 2.16 -15.70 -16.20
CA MET A 124 1.34 -16.69 -15.51
C MET A 124 0.13 -17.12 -16.34
N ALA A 125 -0.53 -16.20 -17.06
CA ALA A 125 -1.62 -16.55 -17.98
C ALA A 125 -1.15 -17.57 -19.04
N ALA A 126 0.06 -17.36 -19.58
CA ALA A 126 0.61 -18.22 -20.64
C ALA A 126 1.14 -19.57 -20.14
N HIS A 127 1.52 -19.69 -18.86
CA HIS A 127 2.24 -20.87 -18.35
C HIS A 127 1.49 -21.63 -17.26
N ILE A 128 0.54 -21.02 -16.55
CA ILE A 128 -0.18 -21.66 -15.45
C ILE A 128 -1.60 -22.03 -15.91
N PRO A 129 -2.10 -23.25 -15.61
CA PRO A 129 -3.46 -23.68 -15.97
C PRO A 129 -4.55 -22.75 -15.45
N GLU A 130 -5.67 -22.64 -16.18
CA GLU A 130 -6.75 -21.69 -15.88
C GLU A 130 -7.50 -21.98 -14.57
N ASP A 131 -7.62 -23.25 -14.23
CA ASP A 131 -8.31 -23.74 -13.03
C ASP A 131 -7.44 -23.70 -11.77
N ALA A 132 -6.13 -23.45 -11.93
CA ALA A 132 -5.16 -23.49 -10.85
C ALA A 132 -5.21 -22.23 -9.98
N TRP A 133 -4.91 -22.43 -8.69
CA TRP A 133 -4.70 -21.32 -7.76
C TRP A 133 -3.25 -20.84 -7.79
N ILE A 134 -3.05 -19.54 -7.76
CA ILE A 134 -1.74 -18.89 -7.57
C ILE A 134 -1.75 -18.08 -6.28
N ALA A 135 -0.58 -17.75 -5.75
CA ALA A 135 -0.45 -16.77 -4.66
C ALA A 135 0.45 -15.60 -5.08
N THR A 136 0.19 -14.40 -4.53
CA THR A 136 1.03 -13.22 -4.79
C THR A 136 0.88 -12.16 -3.70
N TYR A 137 1.88 -11.30 -3.56
CA TYR A 137 1.78 -10.08 -2.76
C TYR A 137 0.94 -8.99 -3.45
N ASP A 138 1.08 -8.83 -4.76
CA ASP A 138 0.37 -7.80 -5.54
C ASP A 138 -0.85 -8.38 -6.26
N ALA A 139 -1.84 -8.78 -5.47
CA ALA A 139 -3.03 -9.49 -5.96
C ALA A 139 -3.95 -8.65 -6.88
N GLY A 140 -3.68 -7.36 -7.07
CA GLY A 140 -4.41 -6.53 -8.04
C GLY A 140 -3.99 -6.87 -9.48
N ALA A 141 -2.84 -6.33 -9.91
CA ALA A 141 -2.37 -6.46 -11.28
C ALA A 141 -2.05 -7.90 -11.68
N VAL A 142 -1.40 -8.70 -10.81
CA VAL A 142 -1.06 -10.09 -11.13
C VAL A 142 -2.32 -10.91 -11.37
N ARG A 143 -3.34 -10.79 -10.50
CA ARG A 143 -4.63 -11.47 -10.68
C ARG A 143 -5.33 -11.02 -11.97
N TYR A 144 -5.38 -9.72 -12.22
CA TYR A 144 -6.05 -9.16 -13.39
C TYR A 144 -5.44 -9.66 -14.71
N PHE A 145 -4.11 -9.62 -14.84
CA PHE A 145 -3.44 -10.00 -16.08
C PHE A 145 -3.19 -11.50 -16.23
N SER A 146 -3.18 -12.27 -15.12
CA SER A 146 -3.08 -13.74 -15.19
C SER A 146 -4.39 -14.42 -15.46
N ASP A 147 -5.51 -13.78 -15.09
CA ASP A 147 -6.85 -14.40 -15.07
C ASP A 147 -6.86 -15.76 -14.36
N ARG A 148 -6.16 -15.82 -13.21
CA ARG A 148 -6.08 -17.00 -12.34
C ARG A 148 -6.77 -16.75 -11.00
N ARG A 149 -7.18 -17.84 -10.37
CA ARG A 149 -7.66 -17.80 -8.99
C ARG A 149 -6.48 -17.45 -8.09
N THR A 150 -6.58 -16.34 -7.36
CA THR A 150 -5.41 -15.77 -6.67
C THR A 150 -5.64 -15.67 -5.17
N LEU A 151 -4.65 -16.14 -4.42
CA LEU A 151 -4.49 -15.89 -2.99
C LEU A 151 -3.62 -14.65 -2.78
N ASP A 152 -4.16 -13.69 -2.03
CA ASP A 152 -3.42 -12.50 -1.60
C ASP A 152 -2.63 -12.82 -0.33
N LEU A 153 -1.31 -12.82 -0.44
CA LEU A 153 -0.39 -13.11 0.66
C LEU A 153 -0.36 -12.03 1.75
N VAL A 154 -0.79 -10.79 1.43
CA VAL A 154 -0.99 -9.73 2.42
C VAL A 154 -2.32 -9.92 3.16
N GLY A 155 -3.28 -10.61 2.53
CA GLY A 155 -4.58 -10.95 3.09
C GLY A 155 -5.62 -9.83 2.98
N LEU A 156 -5.43 -8.83 2.10
CA LEU A 156 -6.42 -7.77 1.87
C LEU A 156 -7.59 -8.30 1.03
N ASN A 157 -7.30 -9.09 -0.01
CA ASN A 157 -8.31 -9.73 -0.86
C ASN A 157 -8.62 -11.17 -0.44
N THR A 158 -7.89 -11.70 0.54
CA THR A 158 -8.06 -13.06 1.06
C THR A 158 -7.99 -13.02 2.59
N PRO A 159 -8.95 -12.37 3.28
CA PRO A 159 -8.89 -12.17 4.72
C PRO A 159 -8.84 -13.49 5.49
N ASP A 160 -9.52 -14.52 4.99
CA ASP A 160 -9.48 -15.86 5.60
C ASP A 160 -8.07 -16.46 5.66
N LEU A 161 -7.19 -16.19 4.69
CA LEU A 161 -5.79 -16.65 4.76
C LEU A 161 -5.07 -16.00 5.95
N ARG A 162 -5.39 -14.74 6.27
CA ARG A 162 -4.83 -14.03 7.42
C ARG A 162 -5.41 -14.53 8.75
N TRP A 163 -6.72 -14.81 8.82
CA TRP A 163 -7.40 -15.19 10.06
C TRP A 163 -7.31 -16.69 10.38
N LYS A 164 -7.43 -17.55 9.36
CA LYS A 164 -7.45 -19.01 9.49
C LYS A 164 -6.11 -19.65 9.13
N GLY A 165 -5.18 -18.89 8.55
CA GLY A 165 -3.85 -19.34 8.19
C GLY A 165 -3.86 -20.43 7.11
N ALA A 166 -2.81 -21.26 7.12
CA ALA A 166 -2.61 -22.33 6.14
C ALA A 166 -3.81 -23.29 6.01
N LYS A 167 -4.61 -23.49 7.07
CA LYS A 167 -5.78 -24.38 7.04
C LYS A 167 -6.74 -24.03 5.91
N TRP A 168 -6.95 -22.74 5.66
CA TRP A 168 -7.87 -22.28 4.61
C TRP A 168 -7.33 -22.52 3.19
N SER A 169 -6.01 -22.43 3.01
CA SER A 169 -5.36 -22.76 1.73
C SER A 169 -5.28 -24.27 1.45
N LYS A 170 -5.53 -25.14 2.44
CA LYS A 170 -5.46 -26.59 2.25
C LYS A 170 -6.49 -27.09 1.22
N GLU A 171 -7.67 -26.48 1.20
CA GLU A 171 -8.73 -26.76 0.21
C GLU A 171 -8.47 -26.07 -1.14
N ARG A 172 -7.51 -25.14 -1.19
CA ARG A 172 -7.21 -24.28 -2.34
C ARG A 172 -5.68 -24.20 -2.54
N PRO A 173 -5.02 -25.35 -2.71
CA PRO A 173 -3.56 -25.36 -2.78
C PRO A 173 -3.11 -24.64 -4.04
N VAL A 174 -2.10 -23.78 -3.91
CA VAL A 174 -1.58 -23.02 -5.05
C VAL A 174 -0.56 -23.83 -5.82
N VAL A 175 -0.36 -23.58 -7.11
CA VAL A 175 0.68 -24.24 -7.91
C VAL A 175 1.93 -23.36 -8.09
N ALA A 176 1.74 -22.05 -8.00
CA ALA A 176 2.77 -21.06 -8.17
C ALA A 176 2.58 -19.85 -7.24
N VAL A 177 3.70 -19.21 -6.88
CA VAL A 177 3.74 -18.03 -6.02
C VAL A 177 4.56 -16.94 -6.72
N ALA A 178 3.92 -15.82 -7.07
CA ALA A 178 4.61 -14.59 -7.45
C ALA A 178 5.13 -13.91 -6.18
N LEU A 179 6.42 -14.10 -5.93
CA LEU A 179 7.11 -13.74 -4.70
C LEU A 179 7.99 -12.49 -4.93
N MET A 180 8.03 -11.63 -3.93
CA MET A 180 9.06 -10.61 -3.77
C MET A 180 10.09 -11.12 -2.75
N PRO A 181 11.30 -11.53 -3.17
CA PRO A 181 12.32 -12.07 -2.26
C PRO A 181 12.70 -11.11 -1.13
N ALA A 182 12.55 -9.80 -1.37
CA ALA A 182 12.79 -8.76 -0.36
C ALA A 182 11.73 -8.72 0.76
N LEU A 183 10.54 -9.29 0.55
CA LEU A 183 9.50 -9.40 1.59
C LEU A 183 9.60 -10.71 2.36
N SER A 184 9.84 -11.82 1.66
CA SER A 184 9.88 -13.15 2.28
C SER A 184 10.56 -14.16 1.37
N TRP A 185 10.99 -15.28 1.95
CA TRP A 185 11.56 -16.42 1.25
C TRP A 185 11.03 -17.76 1.81
N PRO A 186 10.96 -18.83 0.99
CA PRO A 186 10.65 -20.18 1.48
C PRO A 186 11.66 -20.66 2.53
N VAL A 187 11.18 -21.10 3.69
CA VAL A 187 12.03 -21.60 4.78
C VAL A 187 12.62 -22.97 4.44
N ARG A 188 11.81 -23.83 3.81
CA ARG A 188 12.20 -25.22 3.52
C ARG A 188 12.76 -25.36 2.10
N PRO A 189 14.01 -25.80 1.93
CA PRO A 189 14.58 -26.07 0.62
C PRO A 189 13.87 -27.26 -0.03
N GLY A 190 13.85 -27.29 -1.37
CA GLY A 190 13.34 -28.42 -2.14
C GLY A 190 11.81 -28.53 -2.23
N VAL A 191 11.04 -27.56 -1.69
CA VAL A 191 9.56 -27.48 -1.85
C VAL A 191 9.17 -26.59 -3.03
N THR A 192 10.05 -25.68 -3.43
CA THR A 192 9.84 -24.73 -4.53
C THR A 192 11.04 -24.67 -5.45
N ARG A 193 10.80 -24.37 -6.73
CA ARG A 193 11.82 -23.98 -7.70
C ARG A 193 11.46 -22.65 -8.35
N VAL A 194 12.45 -21.88 -8.77
CA VAL A 194 12.22 -20.67 -9.57
C VAL A 194 11.79 -21.09 -10.97
N LEU A 195 10.61 -20.64 -11.42
CA LEU A 195 10.12 -20.83 -12.78
C LEU A 195 10.47 -19.66 -13.69
N ALA A 196 10.40 -18.44 -13.16
CA ALA A 196 10.72 -17.22 -13.89
C ALA A 196 11.19 -16.12 -12.93
N SER A 197 11.97 -15.18 -13.46
CA SER A 197 12.50 -14.02 -12.74
C SER A 197 12.26 -12.76 -13.56
N PHE A 198 11.84 -11.70 -12.88
CA PHE A 198 11.49 -10.42 -13.46
C PHE A 198 12.19 -9.31 -12.69
N TRP A 199 12.73 -8.34 -13.41
CA TRP A 199 13.53 -7.29 -12.81
C TRP A 199 13.29 -5.94 -13.49
N THR A 200 13.35 -4.87 -12.69
CA THR A 200 13.35 -3.49 -13.18
C THR A 200 14.58 -2.73 -12.65
N PRO A 201 15.30 -1.97 -13.51
CA PRO A 201 16.51 -1.24 -13.14
C PRO A 201 16.27 -0.05 -12.20
N ARG A 202 15.07 0.52 -12.20
CA ARG A 202 14.75 1.75 -11.46
C ARG A 202 13.51 1.54 -10.63
N TYR A 203 13.61 0.76 -9.56
CA TYR A 203 12.51 0.58 -8.64
C TYR A 203 12.41 1.77 -7.67
N THR A 204 11.34 2.56 -7.73
CA THR A 204 11.17 3.78 -6.91
C THR A 204 10.00 3.73 -5.93
N VAL A 205 9.28 2.62 -5.90
CA VAL A 205 8.11 2.45 -5.02
C VAL A 205 8.55 2.45 -3.55
N THR A 206 9.67 1.79 -3.24
CA THR A 206 10.26 1.70 -1.89
C THR A 206 11.74 2.11 -1.92
N SER A 207 12.32 2.43 -0.76
CA SER A 207 13.75 2.73 -0.67
C SER A 207 14.65 1.50 -0.84
N ASN A 208 14.11 0.30 -0.63
CA ASN A 208 14.82 -0.97 -0.80
C ASN A 208 14.93 -1.37 -2.29
N PRO A 209 16.12 -1.33 -2.92
CA PRO A 209 16.29 -1.65 -4.34
C PRO A 209 16.04 -3.14 -4.65
N ARG A 210 16.10 -4.03 -3.65
CA ARG A 210 15.84 -5.47 -3.84
C ARG A 210 14.38 -5.76 -4.19
N MET A 211 13.47 -4.83 -3.93
CA MET A 211 12.06 -4.92 -4.35
C MET A 211 11.89 -4.87 -5.88
N GLY A 212 12.91 -4.41 -6.60
CA GLY A 212 12.94 -4.43 -8.07
C GLY A 212 13.11 -5.82 -8.67
N LEU A 213 13.41 -6.85 -7.87
CA LEU A 213 13.42 -8.25 -8.29
C LEU A 213 12.15 -8.94 -7.78
N GLN A 214 11.43 -9.59 -8.69
CA GLN A 214 10.31 -10.47 -8.38
C GLN A 214 10.48 -11.79 -9.11
N ILE A 215 10.06 -12.88 -8.47
CA ILE A 215 10.23 -14.22 -9.01
C ILE A 215 8.90 -14.97 -8.95
N VAL A 216 8.73 -15.91 -9.86
CA VAL A 216 7.65 -16.89 -9.79
C VAL A 216 8.24 -18.20 -9.31
N LEU A 217 7.82 -18.63 -8.12
CA LEU A 217 8.15 -19.92 -7.58
C LEU A 217 7.07 -20.94 -7.97
N GLY A 218 7.47 -22.06 -8.55
CA GLY A 218 6.62 -23.22 -8.77
C GLY A 218 6.87 -24.26 -7.69
N CYS A 219 5.81 -24.93 -7.24
CA CYS A 219 5.97 -25.97 -6.23
C CYS A 219 6.42 -27.29 -6.84
N VAL A 220 7.35 -27.94 -6.15
CA VAL A 220 7.96 -29.21 -6.57
C VAL A 220 7.64 -30.29 -5.57
N GLY A 221 7.56 -31.53 -6.06
CA GLY A 221 7.25 -32.69 -5.25
C GLY A 221 7.14 -33.94 -6.12
N THR A 222 7.32 -35.10 -5.49
CA THR A 222 7.15 -36.41 -6.11
C THR A 222 5.69 -36.85 -6.08
N ASP A 223 4.98 -36.49 -5.02
CA ASP A 223 3.60 -36.92 -4.78
C ASP A 223 2.60 -35.83 -5.17
N SER A 224 1.42 -36.22 -5.65
CA SER A 224 0.33 -35.31 -6.03
C SER A 224 -0.40 -34.69 -4.83
N SER A 225 0.14 -34.82 -3.62
CA SER A 225 -0.45 -34.28 -2.39
C SER A 225 0.01 -32.84 -2.11
N PRO A 226 -0.88 -31.95 -1.63
CA PRO A 226 -0.49 -30.61 -1.20
C PRO A 226 0.54 -30.62 -0.07
N GLN A 227 1.63 -29.86 -0.23
CA GLN A 227 2.67 -29.67 0.75
C GLN A 227 2.56 -28.29 1.41
N ARG A 228 2.90 -28.18 2.68
CA ARG A 228 2.93 -26.88 3.36
C ARG A 228 4.09 -26.02 2.83
N LEU A 229 3.84 -24.76 2.50
CA LEU A 229 4.82 -23.77 2.13
C LEU A 229 4.79 -22.67 3.19
N ASP A 230 5.90 -22.52 3.91
CA ASP A 230 6.10 -21.47 4.90
C ASP A 230 7.06 -20.42 4.31
N LEU A 231 6.58 -19.19 4.19
CA LEU A 231 7.34 -18.03 3.74
C LEU A 231 7.64 -17.16 4.96
N GLU A 232 8.92 -16.84 5.15
CA GLU A 232 9.38 -16.00 6.26
C GLU A 232 10.22 -14.81 5.78
N GLY A 233 10.18 -13.72 6.55
CA GLY A 233 10.88 -12.47 6.26
C GLY A 233 10.18 -11.31 6.98
N ILE A 234 10.01 -10.19 6.27
CA ILE A 234 9.21 -9.04 6.70
C ILE A 234 7.74 -9.44 6.80
N VAL A 235 7.26 -10.25 5.84
CA VAL A 235 5.93 -10.87 5.88
C VAL A 235 6.09 -12.35 6.16
N ARG A 236 5.29 -12.87 7.08
CA ARG A 236 5.23 -14.30 7.40
C ARG A 236 3.87 -14.85 7.00
N VAL A 237 3.88 -15.88 6.16
CA VAL A 237 2.65 -16.51 5.68
C VAL A 237 2.89 -18.00 5.43
N SER A 238 1.93 -18.80 5.87
CA SER A 238 1.92 -20.25 5.64
C SER A 238 0.74 -20.60 4.76
N LEU A 239 0.97 -21.38 3.72
CA LEU A 239 -0.06 -21.88 2.82
C LEU A 239 0.22 -23.31 2.37
N PHE A 240 -0.71 -23.92 1.63
CA PHE A 240 -0.51 -25.21 0.96
C PHE A 240 -0.24 -25.02 -0.52
N CYS A 241 0.69 -25.80 -1.02
CA CYS A 241 1.14 -25.75 -2.39
C CYS A 241 1.08 -27.14 -3.02
N MET A 242 0.57 -27.22 -4.24
CA MET A 242 0.46 -28.44 -5.03
C MET A 242 1.62 -28.52 -6.02
N PRO A 243 2.38 -29.63 -6.05
CA PRO A 243 3.42 -29.83 -7.06
C PRO A 243 2.83 -29.75 -8.46
N TRP A 244 3.37 -28.86 -9.30
CA TRP A 244 2.92 -28.71 -10.68
C TRP A 244 4.09 -28.86 -11.65
N ARG A 245 3.86 -29.69 -12.69
CA ARG A 245 4.82 -29.95 -13.76
C ARG A 245 4.27 -29.39 -15.06
N PRO A 246 4.98 -28.46 -15.73
CA PRO A 246 4.57 -27.94 -17.04
C PRO A 246 4.48 -29.04 -18.11
N ASP A 247 5.20 -30.15 -17.94
CA ASP A 247 5.29 -31.24 -18.94
C ASP A 247 4.12 -32.24 -18.90
N ARG A 248 3.08 -32.02 -18.09
CA ARG A 248 1.89 -32.90 -18.01
C ARG A 248 0.66 -32.38 -18.76
N SER A 249 0.81 -31.31 -19.54
CA SER A 249 -0.22 -30.82 -20.45
C SER A 249 0.21 -30.99 -21.90
N MET A 250 0.11 -32.23 -22.39
CA MET A 250 -0.33 -32.60 -23.74
C MET A 250 -1.09 -33.92 -23.64
#